data_AF-A0A3Q0JIH6-F1
#
_entry.id   AF-A0A3Q0JIH6-F1
#
_cell.length_a   1.000
_cell.length_b   1.000
_cell.length_c   1.000
_cell.angle_alpha   90.00
_cell.angle_beta   90.00
_cell.angle_gamma   90.00
#
_symmetry.space_group_name_H-M   'P 1'
#
loop_
_entity.id
_entity.type
_entity.pdbx_description
1 polymer ?
#
loop_
_entity_poly.entity_id
_entity_poly.type
_entity_poly.pdbx_seq_one_letter_code
_entity_poly.pdbx_strand_id
1 'polypeptide(L)'
;MISSTDSKSLPVEYPPLLMVLKLGLQKYIKKKAMGSSTQAELWAFLTNAGHEMRTLPEKMDVETIMNTWTLQTGFPVIRVARDYDAGSAVVKQKRFFLEPIEPEPTDTSLWWVPLTVATRNRPNFRVTKPFHWLRAEPNLTIKQEDLNAESDDWIIFNIQQTGYYRVLYDEKNWYLIIATLRNSTTYNTIHLLNRAQLIDDAMNLARAGLLDYKIALDVTAYLQYETELVPWRSAMQALGYIEGQL
;
A
#
# COMPACT_ATOMS: atom_id res chain seq x y z
N MET A 1 45.65 -25.21 19.58
CA MET A 1 44.41 -25.26 18.80
C MET A 1 43.75 -23.90 18.89
N ILE A 2 43.96 -23.05 17.88
CA ILE A 2 43.26 -21.77 17.78
C ILE A 2 42.15 -22.00 16.77
N SER A 3 40.90 -22.05 17.24
CA SER A 3 39.72 -22.22 16.40
C SER A 3 39.47 -20.93 15.64
N SER A 4 39.47 -21.06 14.31
CA SER A 4 38.88 -20.11 13.38
C SER A 4 37.35 -20.16 13.41
N THR A 5 36.78 -19.21 12.68
CA THR A 5 35.40 -19.10 12.15
C THR A 5 34.30 -18.72 13.14
N ASP A 6 33.93 -17.44 13.10
CA ASP A 6 32.63 -17.06 12.56
C ASP A 6 32.63 -15.59 12.13
N SER A 7 32.87 -15.35 10.84
CA SER A 7 32.56 -14.09 10.20
C SER A 7 31.04 -14.00 10.05
N LYS A 8 30.36 -13.48 11.08
CA LYS A 8 29.00 -12.99 10.92
C LYS A 8 29.03 -11.87 9.87
N SER A 9 28.60 -12.18 8.66
CA SER A 9 28.27 -11.18 7.65
C SER A 9 27.22 -10.26 8.25
N LEU A 10 27.62 -9.03 8.54
CA LEU A 10 26.71 -7.95 8.92
C LEU A 10 25.64 -7.78 7.82
N PRO A 11 24.37 -7.53 8.17
CA PRO A 11 23.35 -7.30 7.17
C PRO A 11 23.76 -6.08 6.35
N VAL A 12 23.82 -6.27 5.03
CA VAL A 12 24.08 -5.20 4.06
C VAL A 12 23.04 -4.12 4.31
N GLU A 13 23.47 -3.02 4.90
CA GLU A 13 22.63 -1.86 5.20
C GLU A 13 22.27 -1.23 3.85
N TYR A 14 21.09 -1.57 3.34
CA TYR A 14 20.62 -1.02 2.07
C TYR A 14 20.47 0.50 2.23
N PRO A 15 20.96 1.30 1.27
CA PRO A 15 20.85 2.74 1.35
C PRO A 15 19.38 3.16 1.48
N PRO A 16 19.05 4.27 2.17
CA PRO A 16 17.70 4.78 2.19
C PRO A 16 17.20 4.92 0.76
N LEU A 17 16.00 4.42 0.45
CA LEU A 17 15.40 4.43 -0.90
C LEU A 17 15.50 5.81 -1.59
N LEU A 18 15.45 6.89 -0.80
CA LEU A 18 15.66 8.26 -1.23
C LEU A 18 17.01 8.51 -1.93
N MET A 19 18.08 7.84 -1.50
CA MET A 19 19.40 7.95 -2.09
C MET A 19 19.45 7.33 -3.48
N VAL A 20 18.79 6.18 -3.69
CA VAL A 20 18.70 5.51 -4.99
C VAL A 20 17.96 6.39 -5.99
N LEU A 21 16.80 6.91 -5.60
CA LEU A 21 16.01 7.80 -6.42
C LEU A 21 16.80 9.07 -6.78
N LYS A 22 17.44 9.69 -5.79
CA LYS A 22 18.27 10.89 -6.00
C LYS A 22 19.42 10.61 -6.97
N LEU A 23 20.13 9.49 -6.81
CA LEU A 23 21.23 9.11 -7.70
C LEU A 23 20.74 8.93 -9.14
N GLY A 24 19.65 8.17 -9.34
CA GLY A 24 19.07 7.94 -10.65
C GLY A 24 18.63 9.24 -11.33
N LEU A 25 17.93 10.12 -10.59
CA LEU A 25 17.51 11.44 -11.10
C LEU A 25 18.68 12.36 -11.41
N GLN A 26 19.72 12.40 -10.56
CA GLN A 26 20.92 13.21 -10.83
C GLN A 26 21.63 12.74 -12.10
N LYS A 27 21.79 11.42 -12.29
CA LYS A 27 22.40 10.86 -13.51
C LYS A 27 21.55 11.17 -14.75
N TYR A 28 20.23 11.01 -14.64
CA TYR A 28 19.27 11.34 -15.71
C TYR A 28 19.35 12.81 -16.12
N ILE A 29 19.18 13.74 -15.17
CA ILE A 29 19.18 15.20 -15.44
C ILE A 29 20.53 15.62 -16.04
N LYS A 30 21.65 15.13 -15.51
CA LYS A 30 22.98 15.47 -16.03
C LYS A 30 23.18 14.98 -17.47
N LYS A 31 22.69 13.78 -17.81
CA LYS A 31 22.82 13.24 -19.17
C LYS A 31 21.85 13.87 -20.17
N LYS A 32 20.67 14.25 -19.72
CA LYS A 32 19.58 14.81 -20.53
C LYS A 32 19.50 16.34 -20.52
N ALA A 33 20.47 17.00 -19.89
CA ALA A 33 20.56 18.45 -19.87
C ALA A 33 20.51 19.02 -21.30
N MET A 34 19.60 19.98 -21.52
CA MET A 34 19.38 20.67 -22.80
C MET A 34 18.90 19.80 -23.97
N GLY A 35 18.38 18.59 -23.70
CA GLY A 35 17.81 17.69 -24.71
C GLY A 35 16.36 17.27 -24.43
N SER A 36 15.76 16.52 -25.36
CA SER A 36 14.47 15.85 -25.14
C SER A 36 14.65 14.54 -24.37
N SER A 37 13.58 14.04 -23.76
CA SER A 37 13.59 12.76 -23.04
C SER A 37 12.29 11.99 -23.22
N THR A 38 12.37 10.67 -23.05
CA THR A 38 11.21 9.77 -23.00
C THR A 38 11.10 9.10 -21.62
N GLN A 39 9.94 8.50 -21.31
CA GLN A 39 9.76 7.78 -20.05
C GLN A 39 10.71 6.57 -19.92
N ALA A 40 10.95 5.84 -21.01
CA ALA A 40 11.86 4.68 -21.03
C ALA A 40 13.28 5.08 -20.62
N GLU A 41 13.73 6.26 -21.03
CA GLU A 41 15.05 6.75 -20.64
C GLU A 41 15.11 7.05 -19.14
N LEU A 42 14.10 7.71 -18.57
CA LEU A 42 14.02 7.92 -17.12
C LEU A 42 14.08 6.58 -16.37
N TRP A 43 13.30 5.59 -16.79
CA TRP A 43 13.27 4.27 -16.17
C TRP A 43 14.60 3.53 -16.26
N ALA A 44 15.33 3.65 -17.36
CA ALA A 44 16.67 3.08 -17.48
C ALA A 44 17.65 3.67 -16.45
N PHE A 45 17.62 4.99 -16.22
CA PHE A 45 18.47 5.61 -15.19
C PHE A 45 18.12 5.17 -13.77
N LEU A 46 16.82 5.06 -13.46
CA LEU A 46 16.37 4.57 -12.16
C LEU A 46 16.70 3.09 -11.95
N THR A 47 16.56 2.26 -12.99
CA THR A 47 16.95 0.85 -12.98
C THR A 47 18.43 0.68 -12.70
N ASN A 48 19.28 1.40 -13.44
CA ASN A 48 20.73 1.36 -13.27
C ASN A 48 21.15 1.78 -11.85
N ALA A 49 20.56 2.85 -11.31
CA ALA A 49 20.84 3.27 -9.94
C ALA A 49 20.40 2.22 -8.91
N GLY A 50 19.24 1.58 -9.12
CA GLY A 50 18.73 0.50 -8.28
C GLY A 50 19.62 -0.75 -8.29
N HIS A 51 20.14 -1.14 -9.46
CA HIS A 51 21.08 -2.26 -9.59
C HIS A 51 22.46 -1.94 -9.01
N GLU A 52 22.98 -0.74 -9.27
CA GLU A 52 24.27 -0.25 -8.73
C GLU A 52 24.27 -0.24 -7.19
N MET A 53 23.15 0.16 -6.60
CA MET A 53 22.98 0.21 -5.14
C MET A 53 22.38 -1.08 -4.55
N ARG A 54 22.16 -2.11 -5.39
CA ARG A 54 21.60 -3.41 -5.01
C ARG A 54 20.26 -3.34 -4.27
N THR A 55 19.46 -2.31 -4.52
CA THR A 55 18.13 -2.14 -3.93
C THR A 55 17.01 -2.69 -4.82
N LEU A 56 17.30 -2.90 -6.10
CA LEU A 56 16.41 -3.52 -7.07
C LEU A 56 16.98 -4.90 -7.45
N PRO A 57 16.19 -5.98 -7.42
CA PRO A 57 16.65 -7.30 -7.88
C PRO A 57 17.16 -7.23 -9.33
N GLU A 58 18.23 -7.97 -9.66
CA GLU A 58 18.88 -7.90 -10.98
C GLU A 58 17.94 -8.18 -12.15
N LYS A 59 16.96 -9.07 -11.96
CA LYS A 59 15.97 -9.45 -12.98
C LYS A 59 14.76 -8.52 -13.04
N MET A 60 14.74 -7.47 -12.22
CA MET A 60 13.66 -6.51 -12.14
C MET A 60 14.15 -5.18 -12.68
N ASP A 61 13.38 -4.58 -13.58
CA ASP A 61 13.63 -3.25 -14.11
C ASP A 61 12.46 -2.32 -13.78
N VAL A 62 12.76 -1.03 -13.61
CA VAL A 62 11.76 -0.01 -13.25
C VAL A 62 10.77 0.21 -14.39
N GLU A 63 11.19 0.01 -15.64
CA GLU A 63 10.33 0.21 -16.81
C GLU A 63 9.16 -0.76 -16.82
N THR A 64 9.40 -2.06 -16.61
CA THR A 64 8.36 -3.09 -16.50
C THR A 64 7.33 -2.75 -15.42
N ILE A 65 7.77 -2.29 -14.26
CA ILE A 65 6.88 -1.88 -13.17
C ILE A 65 6.08 -0.64 -13.58
N MET A 66 6.77 0.42 -13.97
CA MET A 66 6.17 1.73 -14.20
C MET A 66 5.29 1.77 -15.43
N ASN A 67 5.56 0.95 -16.46
CA ASN A 67 4.68 0.82 -17.63
C ASN A 67 3.27 0.38 -17.22
N THR A 68 3.12 -0.46 -16.19
CA THR A 68 1.80 -0.83 -15.67
C THR A 68 1.07 0.34 -14.99
N TRP A 69 1.78 1.38 -14.58
CA TRP A 69 1.22 2.57 -13.93
C TRP A 69 1.01 3.75 -14.88
N THR A 70 1.81 3.87 -15.94
CA THR A 70 1.82 5.05 -16.82
C THR A 70 1.15 4.83 -18.18
N LEU A 71 1.06 3.58 -18.67
CA LEU A 71 0.50 3.28 -20.00
C LEU A 71 -0.98 2.88 -19.97
N GLN A 72 -1.60 2.84 -18.79
CA GLN A 72 -3.02 2.57 -18.62
C GLN A 72 -3.64 3.56 -17.62
N THR A 73 -4.93 3.86 -17.78
CA THR A 73 -5.62 4.84 -16.93
C THR A 73 -6.03 4.27 -15.58
N GLY A 74 -6.29 5.11 -14.59
CA GLY A 74 -6.77 4.68 -13.28
C GLY A 74 -5.75 3.90 -12.45
N PHE A 75 -6.23 3.23 -11.40
CA PHE A 75 -5.41 2.53 -10.41
C PHE A 75 -6.20 1.37 -9.79
N PRO A 76 -5.54 0.40 -9.12
CA PRO A 76 -6.26 -0.74 -8.56
C PRO A 76 -6.86 -0.46 -7.18
N VAL A 77 -7.97 -1.12 -6.90
CA VAL A 77 -8.35 -1.51 -5.53
C VAL A 77 -7.78 -2.90 -5.25
N ILE A 78 -7.16 -3.03 -4.09
CA ILE A 78 -6.59 -4.28 -3.59
C ILE A 78 -7.56 -4.87 -2.58
N ARG A 79 -8.23 -5.96 -2.97
CA ARG A 79 -9.11 -6.74 -2.08
C ARG A 79 -8.29 -7.75 -1.31
N VAL A 80 -8.32 -7.67 0.01
CA VAL A 80 -7.65 -8.56 0.94
C VAL A 80 -8.71 -9.41 1.63
N ALA A 81 -8.68 -10.72 1.38
CA ALA A 81 -9.55 -11.69 2.04
C ALA A 81 -8.69 -12.61 2.89
N ARG A 82 -8.88 -12.58 4.21
CA ARG A 82 -8.10 -13.40 5.15
C ARG A 82 -8.70 -14.78 5.32
N ASP A 83 -7.82 -15.77 5.39
CA ASP A 83 -8.10 -17.06 6.00
C ASP A 83 -7.61 -17.00 7.45
N TYR A 84 -8.56 -16.86 8.36
CA TYR A 84 -8.28 -16.65 9.79
C TYR A 84 -7.80 -17.92 10.50
N ASP A 85 -8.13 -19.10 9.97
CA ASP A 85 -7.75 -20.39 10.56
C ASP A 85 -6.34 -20.77 10.10
N ALA A 86 -6.02 -20.54 8.83
CA ALA A 86 -4.69 -20.76 8.27
C ALA A 86 -3.72 -19.58 8.46
N GLY A 87 -4.17 -18.46 9.06
CA GLY A 87 -3.35 -17.25 9.25
C GLY A 87 -2.84 -16.62 7.96
N SER A 88 -3.51 -16.87 6.83
CA SER A 88 -3.09 -16.46 5.49
C SER A 88 -4.03 -15.41 4.89
N ALA A 89 -3.68 -14.83 3.75
CA ALA A 89 -4.57 -13.91 3.04
C ALA A 89 -4.44 -14.06 1.52
N VAL A 90 -5.58 -14.01 0.82
CA VAL A 90 -5.63 -13.88 -0.63
C VAL A 90 -5.81 -12.41 -0.97
N VAL A 91 -4.87 -11.87 -1.74
CA VAL A 91 -4.89 -10.51 -2.24
C VAL A 91 -5.27 -10.53 -3.71
N LYS A 92 -6.27 -9.75 -4.11
CA LYS A 92 -6.73 -9.62 -5.49
C LYS A 92 -6.71 -8.16 -5.94
N GLN A 93 -6.39 -7.91 -7.19
CA GLN A 93 -6.45 -6.56 -7.77
C GLN A 93 -7.52 -6.45 -8.84
N LYS A 94 -8.13 -5.27 -8.92
CA LYS A 94 -9.04 -4.85 -9.98
C LYS A 94 -8.95 -3.33 -10.12
N ARG A 95 -9.17 -2.76 -11.31
CA ARG A 95 -9.28 -1.31 -11.47
C ARG A 95 -10.39 -0.78 -10.56
N PHE A 96 -10.11 0.29 -9.83
CA PHE A 96 -11.10 0.99 -9.02
C PHE A 96 -11.87 2.01 -9.88
N PHE A 97 -13.19 1.97 -9.78
CA PHE A 97 -14.10 2.97 -10.32
C PHE A 97 -14.93 3.52 -9.18
N LEU A 98 -15.11 4.85 -9.14
CA LEU A 98 -15.88 5.50 -8.08
C LEU A 98 -17.39 5.30 -8.26
N GLU A 99 -17.82 5.25 -9.52
CA GLU A 99 -19.21 4.99 -9.88
C GLU A 99 -19.30 3.56 -10.42
N PRO A 100 -20.27 2.75 -9.96
CA PRO A 100 -20.55 1.45 -10.54
C PRO A 100 -20.83 1.61 -12.03
N ILE A 101 -20.08 0.89 -12.87
CA ILE A 101 -20.33 0.84 -14.32
C ILE A 101 -21.14 -0.43 -14.60
N GLU A 102 -22.35 -0.28 -15.13
CA GLU A 102 -23.19 -1.39 -15.55
C GLU A 102 -23.41 -1.40 -17.07
N PRO A 103 -23.11 -2.50 -17.78
CA PRO A 103 -22.47 -3.72 -17.28
C PRO A 103 -21.00 -3.46 -16.89
N GLU A 104 -20.47 -4.26 -15.96
CA GLU A 104 -19.05 -4.14 -15.61
C GLU A 104 -18.18 -4.31 -16.86
N PRO A 105 -17.28 -3.36 -17.16
CA PRO A 105 -16.42 -3.47 -18.32
C PRO A 105 -15.51 -4.69 -18.18
N THR A 106 -15.24 -5.35 -19.30
CA THR A 106 -14.21 -6.40 -19.36
C THR A 106 -12.84 -5.73 -19.22
N ASP A 107 -12.39 -5.56 -17.97
CA ASP A 107 -11.12 -4.91 -17.64
C ASP A 107 -10.05 -5.95 -17.31
N THR A 108 -9.01 -5.99 -18.14
CA THR A 108 -7.83 -6.85 -17.96
C THR A 108 -6.61 -6.08 -17.47
N SER A 109 -6.76 -4.81 -17.09
CA SER A 109 -5.66 -4.00 -16.55
C SER A 109 -5.15 -4.59 -15.23
N LEU A 110 -3.85 -4.84 -15.18
CA LEU A 110 -3.14 -5.34 -14.01
C LEU A 110 -1.92 -4.45 -13.75
N TRP A 111 -1.60 -4.27 -12.47
CA TRP A 111 -0.49 -3.45 -12.02
C TRP A 111 0.56 -4.29 -11.30
N TRP A 112 1.81 -3.82 -11.34
CA TRP A 112 2.85 -4.26 -10.40
C TRP A 112 2.69 -3.49 -9.08
N VAL A 113 2.02 -4.12 -8.12
CA VAL A 113 1.63 -3.45 -6.87
C VAL A 113 2.62 -3.79 -5.74
N PRO A 114 3.33 -2.79 -5.19
CA PRO A 114 4.16 -2.99 -4.01
C PRO A 114 3.28 -3.12 -2.76
N LEU A 115 3.27 -4.31 -2.17
CA LEU A 115 2.51 -4.59 -0.95
C LEU A 115 3.40 -4.35 0.28
N THR A 116 2.90 -3.53 1.19
CA THR A 116 3.44 -3.32 2.54
C THR A 116 2.34 -3.68 3.53
N VAL A 117 2.68 -4.21 4.70
CA VAL A 117 1.71 -4.63 5.71
C VAL A 117 2.19 -4.32 7.11
N ALA A 118 1.28 -3.81 7.94
CA ALA A 118 1.41 -3.77 9.39
C ALA A 118 0.31 -4.65 10.00
N THR A 119 0.62 -5.28 11.12
CA THR A 119 -0.31 -6.13 11.86
C THR A 119 -0.49 -5.59 13.27
N ARG A 120 -1.55 -5.99 13.96
CA ARG A 120 -1.76 -5.59 15.36
C ARG A 120 -0.62 -6.05 16.28
N ASN A 121 -0.12 -7.27 16.12
CA ASN A 121 0.99 -7.80 16.91
C ASN A 121 2.35 -7.16 16.56
N ARG A 122 2.51 -6.60 15.35
CA ARG A 122 3.71 -5.91 14.87
C ARG A 122 3.29 -4.62 14.14
N PRO A 123 2.86 -3.56 14.87
CA PRO A 123 2.33 -2.33 14.30
C PRO A 123 3.46 -1.41 13.80
N ASN A 124 4.33 -1.94 12.95
CA ASN A 124 5.46 -1.21 12.39
C ASN A 124 5.04 -0.47 11.11
N PHE A 125 4.58 0.76 11.28
CA PHE A 125 4.23 1.64 10.16
C PHE A 125 5.40 2.50 9.67
N ARG A 126 6.65 2.26 10.11
CA ARG A 126 7.82 3.06 9.70
C ARG A 126 8.51 2.51 8.45
N VAL A 127 8.36 1.21 8.20
CA VAL A 127 9.03 0.52 7.09
C VAL A 127 8.08 0.45 5.90
N THR A 128 8.34 1.24 4.87
CA THR A 128 7.56 1.28 3.62
C THR A 128 8.17 0.41 2.52
N LYS A 129 9.19 -0.39 2.84
CA LYS A 129 9.77 -1.35 1.90
C LYS A 129 8.75 -2.47 1.63
N PRO A 130 8.42 -2.77 0.36
CA PRO A 130 7.48 -3.84 0.04
C PRO A 130 8.01 -5.20 0.51
N PHE A 131 7.15 -6.00 1.15
CA PHE A 131 7.47 -7.38 1.51
C PHE A 131 7.07 -8.35 0.40
N HIS A 132 6.00 -8.03 -0.35
CA HIS A 132 5.54 -8.75 -1.53
C HIS A 132 5.26 -7.81 -2.68
N TRP A 133 5.27 -8.36 -3.89
CA TRP A 133 4.85 -7.69 -5.10
C TRP A 133 3.77 -8.52 -5.78
N LEU A 134 2.63 -7.92 -6.07
CA LEU A 134 1.63 -8.51 -6.95
C LEU A 134 2.02 -8.12 -8.39
N ARG A 135 2.65 -9.05 -9.14
CA ARG A 135 3.43 -8.73 -10.35
C ARG A 135 2.60 -8.75 -11.64
N ALA A 136 1.66 -7.81 -11.77
CA ALA A 136 0.66 -7.84 -12.84
C ALA A 136 -0.08 -9.18 -12.93
N GLU A 137 -0.37 -9.75 -11.76
CA GLU A 137 -1.15 -10.98 -11.59
C GLU A 137 -2.51 -10.64 -10.98
N PRO A 138 -3.59 -11.37 -11.32
CA PRO A 138 -4.92 -11.06 -10.79
C PRO A 138 -5.02 -11.28 -9.28
N ASN A 139 -4.20 -12.18 -8.72
CA ASN A 139 -4.19 -12.49 -7.30
C ASN A 139 -2.83 -13.05 -6.83
N LEU A 140 -2.62 -12.98 -5.52
CA LEU A 140 -1.48 -13.56 -4.80
C LEU A 140 -1.98 -14.09 -3.45
N THR A 141 -1.55 -15.28 -3.06
CA THR A 141 -1.76 -15.81 -1.71
C THR A 141 -0.53 -15.51 -0.85
N ILE A 142 -0.74 -14.80 0.25
CA ILE A 142 0.26 -14.48 1.26
C ILE A 142 0.11 -15.49 2.41
N LYS A 143 1.15 -16.25 2.68
CA LYS A 143 1.14 -17.31 3.70
C LYS A 143 1.32 -16.74 5.10
N GLN A 144 0.97 -17.54 6.12
CA GLN A 144 1.12 -17.17 7.52
C GLN A 144 2.55 -16.76 7.91
N GLU A 145 3.55 -17.45 7.36
CA GLU A 145 4.97 -17.15 7.60
C GLU A 145 5.38 -15.73 7.19
N ASP A 146 4.72 -15.18 6.16
CA ASP A 146 4.97 -13.82 5.66
C ASP A 146 4.07 -12.80 6.37
N LEU A 147 2.79 -13.14 6.58
CA LEU A 147 1.80 -12.23 7.14
C LEU A 147 1.98 -12.03 8.65
N ASN A 148 2.29 -13.12 9.37
CA ASN A 148 2.48 -13.15 10.82
C ASN A 148 1.34 -12.44 11.58
N ALA A 149 0.08 -12.77 11.26
CA ALA A 149 -1.10 -12.20 11.91
C ALA A 149 -1.98 -13.31 12.48
N GLU A 150 -2.31 -13.20 13.76
CA GLU A 150 -3.24 -14.12 14.43
C GLU A 150 -4.70 -13.80 14.05
N SER A 151 -5.61 -14.68 14.44
CA SER A 151 -7.02 -14.61 14.03
C SER A 151 -7.77 -13.36 14.57
N ASP A 152 -7.25 -12.72 15.61
CA ASP A 152 -7.76 -11.53 16.30
C ASP A 152 -6.89 -10.26 16.07
N ASP A 153 -5.81 -10.39 15.29
CA ASP A 153 -5.00 -9.27 14.84
C ASP A 153 -5.65 -8.65 13.61
N TRP A 154 -5.77 -7.32 13.52
CA TRP A 154 -6.01 -6.69 12.22
C TRP A 154 -4.73 -6.73 11.36
N ILE A 155 -4.92 -6.67 10.05
CA ILE A 155 -3.84 -6.35 9.08
C ILE A 155 -4.21 -5.08 8.32
N ILE A 156 -3.22 -4.21 8.11
CA ILE A 156 -3.36 -2.97 7.35
C ILE A 156 -2.28 -2.94 6.28
N PHE A 157 -2.71 -2.88 5.02
CA PHE A 157 -1.82 -2.73 3.87
C PHE A 157 -1.59 -1.27 3.50
N ASN A 158 -0.58 -1.04 2.66
CA ASN A 158 -0.20 0.27 2.16
C ASN A 158 0.26 1.21 3.29
N ILE A 159 1.32 0.81 4.00
CA ILE A 159 1.93 1.60 5.06
C ILE A 159 2.19 3.03 4.56
N GLN A 160 1.67 4.00 5.33
CA GLN A 160 1.71 5.43 5.06
C GLN A 160 1.11 5.86 3.71
N GLN A 161 0.27 5.02 3.09
CA GLN A 161 -0.35 5.27 1.79
C GLN A 161 0.69 5.60 0.69
N THR A 162 1.85 4.94 0.74
CA THR A 162 2.96 5.17 -0.21
C THR A 162 2.70 4.59 -1.61
N GLY A 163 1.84 3.58 -1.71
CA GLY A 163 1.36 3.03 -2.97
C GLY A 163 0.11 3.74 -3.47
N TYR A 164 0.01 3.92 -4.78
CA TYR A 164 -1.14 4.55 -5.44
C TYR A 164 -2.27 3.54 -5.69
N TYR A 165 -2.84 3.02 -4.60
CA TYR A 165 -3.96 2.07 -4.64
C TYR A 165 -4.81 2.16 -3.37
N ARG A 166 -6.08 1.74 -3.48
CA ARG A 166 -7.01 1.62 -2.35
C ARG A 166 -7.00 0.21 -1.78
N VAL A 167 -7.33 0.03 -0.51
CA VAL A 167 -7.41 -1.30 0.10
C VAL A 167 -8.82 -1.60 0.61
N LEU A 168 -9.38 -2.71 0.15
CA LEU A 168 -10.66 -3.26 0.61
C LEU A 168 -10.39 -4.54 1.41
N TYR A 169 -10.73 -4.54 2.69
CA TYR A 169 -10.63 -5.73 3.53
C TYR A 169 -11.95 -6.50 3.60
N ASP A 170 -11.89 -7.76 4.03
CA ASP A 170 -13.07 -8.49 4.50
C ASP A 170 -13.65 -7.85 5.79
N GLU A 171 -14.94 -8.13 6.06
CA GLU A 171 -15.68 -7.47 7.15
C GLU A 171 -15.06 -7.72 8.53
N LYS A 172 -14.56 -8.95 8.79
CA LYS A 172 -13.95 -9.28 10.08
C LYS A 172 -12.71 -8.41 10.29
N ASN A 173 -11.88 -8.21 9.27
CA ASN A 173 -10.71 -7.34 9.39
C ASN A 173 -11.09 -5.87 9.58
N TRP A 174 -12.12 -5.37 8.88
CA TRP A 174 -12.67 -4.04 9.12
C TRP A 174 -13.11 -3.85 10.57
N TYR A 175 -13.82 -4.82 11.16
CA TYR A 175 -14.24 -4.73 12.56
C TYR A 175 -13.07 -4.78 13.55
N LEU A 176 -12.01 -5.55 13.26
CA LEU A 176 -10.78 -5.53 14.08
C LEU A 176 -10.06 -4.17 14.03
N ILE A 177 -10.05 -3.52 12.85
CA ILE A 177 -9.53 -2.15 12.70
C ILE A 177 -10.41 -1.17 13.48
N ILE A 178 -11.73 -1.22 13.31
CA ILE A 178 -12.69 -0.35 14.00
C ILE A 178 -12.57 -0.49 15.52
N ALA A 179 -12.43 -1.72 16.04
CA ALA A 179 -12.24 -1.96 17.46
C ALA A 179 -10.96 -1.29 18.01
N THR A 180 -9.89 -1.27 17.21
CA THR A 180 -8.63 -0.58 17.58
C THR A 180 -8.79 0.94 17.53
N LEU A 181 -9.49 1.46 16.52
CA LEU A 181 -9.71 2.90 16.33
C LEU A 181 -10.65 3.48 17.41
N ARG A 182 -11.72 2.76 17.77
CA ARG A 182 -12.72 3.19 18.76
C ARG A 182 -12.25 3.08 20.22
N ASN A 183 -10.98 2.82 20.46
CA ASN A 183 -10.42 2.80 21.79
C ASN A 183 -9.43 3.96 21.94
N SER A 184 -9.73 4.85 22.88
CA SER A 184 -8.96 6.08 23.17
C SER A 184 -7.49 5.84 23.52
N THR A 185 -7.12 4.62 23.92
CA THR A 185 -5.75 4.24 24.27
C THR A 185 -4.99 3.54 23.15
N THR A 186 -5.68 2.95 22.16
CA THR A 186 -5.04 2.15 21.11
C THR A 186 -5.12 2.74 19.71
N TYR A 187 -6.00 3.72 19.45
CA TYR A 187 -6.16 4.27 18.10
C TYR A 187 -4.85 4.80 17.50
N ASN A 188 -3.99 5.38 18.34
CA ASN A 188 -2.70 5.95 17.94
C ASN A 188 -1.62 4.90 17.61
N THR A 189 -1.89 3.61 17.85
CA THR A 189 -1.02 2.50 17.40
C THR A 189 -1.03 2.37 15.87
N ILE A 190 -2.13 2.78 15.22
CA ILE A 190 -2.21 2.90 13.77
C ILE A 190 -1.68 4.29 13.38
N HIS A 191 -0.72 4.33 12.46
CA HIS A 191 -0.07 5.58 12.05
C HIS A 191 -1.09 6.57 11.46
N LEU A 192 -0.90 7.88 11.72
CA LEU A 192 -1.86 8.92 11.32
C LEU A 192 -2.19 8.90 9.82
N LEU A 193 -1.20 8.65 8.94
CA LEU A 193 -1.44 8.53 7.49
C LEU A 193 -2.29 7.31 7.15
N ASN A 194 -2.12 6.20 7.85
CA ASN A 194 -2.97 5.03 7.65
C ASN A 194 -4.37 5.23 8.24
N ARG A 195 -4.53 5.98 9.34
CA ARG A 195 -5.88 6.36 9.82
C ARG A 195 -6.61 7.24 8.80
N ALA A 196 -5.91 8.22 8.21
CA ALA A 196 -6.44 9.04 7.13
C ALA A 196 -6.80 8.21 5.88
N GLN A 197 -5.93 7.26 5.51
CA GLN A 197 -6.19 6.31 4.44
C GLN A 197 -7.42 5.46 4.73
N LEU A 198 -7.56 4.90 5.93
CA LEU A 198 -8.69 4.05 6.30
C LEU A 198 -10.03 4.80 6.19
N ILE A 199 -10.07 6.07 6.59
CA ILE A 199 -11.24 6.94 6.39
C ILE A 199 -11.50 7.14 4.89
N ASP A 200 -10.48 7.55 4.13
CA ASP A 200 -10.63 7.85 2.70
C ASP A 200 -11.05 6.61 1.90
N ASP A 201 -10.38 5.48 2.12
CA ASP A 201 -10.69 4.19 1.49
C ASP A 201 -12.10 3.74 1.87
N ALA A 202 -12.46 3.70 3.15
CA ALA A 202 -13.78 3.22 3.57
C ALA A 202 -14.92 4.04 2.94
N MET A 203 -14.78 5.37 2.88
CA MET A 203 -15.79 6.26 2.34
C MET A 203 -15.90 6.17 0.81
N ASN A 204 -14.78 6.09 0.09
CA ASN A 204 -14.79 5.93 -1.37
C ASN A 204 -15.22 4.52 -1.78
N LEU A 205 -14.87 3.48 -1.02
CA LEU A 205 -15.34 2.11 -1.24
C LEU A 205 -16.85 2.00 -1.02
N ALA A 206 -17.38 2.67 0.01
CA ALA A 206 -18.83 2.71 0.23
C ALA A 206 -19.56 3.45 -0.89
N ARG A 207 -19.03 4.60 -1.34
CA ARG A 207 -19.55 5.31 -2.51
C ARG A 207 -19.55 4.46 -3.79
N ALA A 208 -18.51 3.65 -3.97
CA ALA A 208 -18.40 2.72 -5.09
C ALA A 208 -19.26 1.44 -4.94
N GLY A 209 -20.03 1.30 -3.85
CA GLY A 209 -20.84 0.11 -3.58
C GLY A 209 -20.02 -1.14 -3.21
N LEU A 210 -18.73 -0.98 -2.89
CA LEU A 210 -17.81 -2.08 -2.53
C LEU A 210 -17.74 -2.35 -1.02
N LEU A 211 -18.22 -1.42 -0.19
CA LEU A 211 -18.26 -1.52 1.26
C LEU A 211 -19.61 -1.02 1.79
N ASP A 212 -20.14 -1.64 2.84
CA ASP A 212 -21.35 -1.15 3.50
C ASP A 212 -21.09 0.23 4.13
N TYR A 213 -21.98 1.20 3.87
CA TYR A 213 -21.93 2.53 4.48
C TYR A 213 -21.92 2.47 6.01
N LYS A 214 -22.57 1.47 6.62
CA LYS A 214 -22.50 1.23 8.06
C LYS A 214 -21.05 1.03 8.52
N ILE A 215 -20.26 0.22 7.81
CA ILE A 215 -18.84 -0.01 8.14
C ILE A 215 -18.05 1.29 7.95
N ALA A 216 -18.29 2.01 6.85
CA ALA A 216 -17.59 3.28 6.58
C ALA A 216 -17.87 4.35 7.64
N LEU A 217 -19.13 4.53 8.04
CA LEU A 217 -19.52 5.42 9.13
C LEU A 217 -19.02 4.91 10.49
N ASP A 218 -18.95 3.59 10.67
CA ASP A 218 -18.40 3.01 11.88
C ASP A 218 -16.91 3.34 12.06
N VAL A 219 -16.15 3.40 10.94
CA VAL A 219 -14.77 3.91 10.91
C VAL A 219 -14.77 5.37 11.37
N THR A 220 -15.55 6.28 10.77
CA THR A 220 -15.49 7.72 11.13
C THR A 220 -15.89 8.02 12.58
N ALA A 221 -16.64 7.15 13.26
CA ALA A 221 -17.01 7.33 14.66
C ALA A 221 -15.81 7.42 15.64
N TYR A 222 -14.61 6.97 15.23
CA TYR A 222 -13.41 7.09 16.06
C TYR A 222 -12.91 8.53 16.18
N LEU A 223 -13.32 9.44 15.28
CA LEU A 223 -12.84 10.83 15.21
C LEU A 223 -13.02 11.60 16.53
N GLN A 224 -13.95 11.18 17.40
CA GLN A 224 -14.08 11.71 18.77
C GLN A 224 -12.78 11.63 19.59
N TYR A 225 -11.86 10.72 19.25
CA TYR A 225 -10.55 10.55 19.89
C TYR A 225 -9.39 11.14 19.07
N GLU A 226 -9.63 11.55 17.82
CA GLU A 226 -8.59 11.99 16.91
C GLU A 226 -8.14 13.43 17.20
N THR A 227 -6.82 13.63 17.25
CA THR A 227 -6.22 14.95 17.48
C THR A 227 -5.38 15.44 16.31
N GLU A 228 -5.04 14.56 15.36
CA GLU A 228 -4.17 14.88 14.24
C GLU A 228 -4.95 15.48 13.06
N LEU A 229 -4.36 16.47 12.39
CA LEU A 229 -5.01 17.19 11.29
C LEU A 229 -5.30 16.32 10.06
N VAL A 230 -4.42 15.37 9.74
CA VAL A 230 -4.50 14.63 8.47
C VAL A 230 -5.73 13.71 8.42
N PRO A 231 -6.04 12.90 9.45
CA PRO A 231 -7.27 12.12 9.45
C PRO A 231 -8.53 12.97 9.50
N TRP A 232 -8.53 14.09 10.24
CA TRP A 232 -9.63 15.05 10.22
C TRP A 232 -9.90 15.63 8.83
N ARG A 233 -8.85 15.99 8.06
CA ARG A 233 -9.02 16.45 6.67
C ARG A 233 -9.65 15.39 5.77
N SER A 234 -9.23 14.14 5.90
CA SER A 234 -9.82 13.00 5.18
C SER A 234 -11.31 12.86 5.51
N ALA A 235 -11.66 12.90 6.80
CA ALA A 235 -13.04 12.86 7.25
C ALA A 235 -13.89 14.02 6.75
N MET A 236 -13.39 15.26 6.81
CA MET A 236 -14.14 16.43 6.35
C MET A 236 -14.45 16.37 4.86
N GLN A 237 -13.52 15.89 4.03
CA GLN A 237 -13.77 15.70 2.60
C GLN A 237 -14.85 14.63 2.36
N ALA A 238 -14.78 13.52 3.09
CA ALA A 238 -15.75 12.45 3.00
C ALA A 238 -17.15 12.86 3.47
N LEU A 239 -17.26 13.58 4.58
CA LEU A 239 -18.53 14.05 5.15
C LEU A 239 -19.14 15.18 4.32
N GLY A 240 -18.33 16.09 3.77
CA GLY A 240 -18.81 17.14 2.87
C GLY A 240 -19.48 16.60 1.61
N TYR A 241 -19.06 15.43 1.12
CA TYR A 241 -19.77 14.74 0.05
C TYR A 241 -21.16 14.26 0.49
N ILE A 242 -21.28 13.62 1.66
CA ILE A 242 -22.56 13.15 2.19
C ILE A 242 -23.52 14.33 2.40
N GLU A 243 -23.03 15.42 2.99
CA GLU A 243 -23.83 16.64 3.19
C GLU A 243 -24.38 17.17 1.86
N GLY A 244 -23.57 17.19 0.80
CA GLY A 244 -24.00 17.63 -0.53
C GLY A 244 -24.98 16.68 -1.24
N GLN A 245 -25.28 15.50 -0.69
CA GLN A 245 -26.29 14.56 -1.22
C GLN A 245 -27.62 14.60 -0.45
N LEU A 246 -27.68 15.31 0.69
CA LEU A 246 -28.88 15.50 1.50
C LEU A 246 -29.66 16.75 1.06
#